data_AF-A0AAD1IWD1-F1
#
_entry.id   AF-A0AAD1IWD1-F1
#
_cell.length_a   1.000
_cell.length_b   1.000
_cell.length_c   1.000
_cell.angle_alpha   90.00
_cell.angle_beta   90.00
_cell.angle_gamma   90.00
#
_symmetry.space_group_name_H-M   'P 1'
#
loop_
_entity.id
_entity.type
_entity.pdbx_description
1 polymer ?
#
loop_
_entity_poly.entity_id
_entity_poly.type
_entity_poly.pdbx_seq_one_letter_code
_entity_poly.pdbx_strand_id
1 'polypeptide(L)'
;MLTGHRADLVADRTRTINRLRQQLVAVCPALERAAQPSQDRGWVILLARYQRPKAIRQSGVSRLTKVLTDAGVRNAASIAAAAVAAVKTQTMRLPGEEVAAGLIADLAREVIALDDRIKTTDADIEGRFRRHPLAEVITSMPGIGFRLGAEFLAAVGDPALIGSADQLAAWAGLAPVSRDSGKRTGRLPNPQALQSPTAPSHVHVGVDRDPLRPRFQGLLPAQTRRRKAADPRHHLPGATAHQRSLRPHPRQPDLAT
;
A
#
# COMPACT_ATOMS: atom_id res chain seq x y z
N MET A 1 18.66 -6.11 -5.53
CA MET A 1 19.21 -6.67 -4.29
C MET A 1 18.61 -6.03 -3.03
N LEU A 2 18.86 -4.75 -2.71
CA LEU A 2 18.32 -4.13 -1.47
C LEU A 2 16.78 -4.08 -1.39
N THR A 3 16.11 -3.75 -2.50
CA THR A 3 14.64 -3.73 -2.57
C THR A 3 14.02 -5.12 -2.32
N GLY A 4 14.63 -6.17 -2.88
CA GLY A 4 14.27 -7.56 -2.61
C GLY A 4 14.49 -7.95 -1.15
N HIS A 5 15.68 -7.67 -0.61
CA HIS A 5 15.99 -7.93 0.81
C HIS A 5 15.01 -7.24 1.76
N ARG A 6 14.64 -5.98 1.47
CA ARG A 6 13.63 -5.24 2.22
C ARG A 6 12.25 -5.92 2.16
N ALA A 7 11.86 -6.46 1.01
CA ALA A 7 10.60 -7.19 0.87
C ALA A 7 10.60 -8.48 1.70
N ASP A 8 11.72 -9.20 1.73
CA ASP A 8 11.89 -10.39 2.57
C ASP A 8 11.78 -10.05 4.06
N LEU A 9 12.45 -8.99 4.52
CA LEU A 9 12.36 -8.52 5.91
C LEU A 9 10.92 -8.17 6.32
N VAL A 10 10.14 -7.56 5.42
CA VAL A 10 8.72 -7.27 5.68
C VAL A 10 7.88 -8.54 5.74
N ALA A 11 8.16 -9.51 4.87
CA ALA A 11 7.49 -10.80 4.89
C ALA A 11 7.78 -11.54 6.20
N ASP A 12 9.05 -11.54 6.65
CA ASP A 12 9.47 -12.12 7.93
C ASP A 12 8.81 -11.40 9.11
N ARG A 13 8.80 -10.06 9.11
CA ARG A 13 8.08 -9.28 10.13
C ARG A 13 6.62 -9.71 10.25
N THR A 14 5.94 -9.89 9.11
CA THR A 14 4.53 -10.30 9.08
C THR A 14 4.36 -11.72 9.64
N ARG A 15 5.25 -12.65 9.26
CA ARG A 15 5.25 -14.03 9.78
C ARG A 15 5.47 -14.04 11.30
N THR A 16 6.43 -13.28 11.81
CA THR A 16 6.75 -13.20 13.23
C THR A 16 5.61 -12.57 14.03
N ILE A 17 4.95 -11.54 13.51
CA ILE A 17 3.74 -10.96 14.15
C ILE A 17 2.62 -12.00 14.21
N ASN A 18 2.39 -12.76 13.14
CA ASN A 18 1.34 -13.78 13.14
C ASN A 18 1.64 -14.90 14.15
N ARG A 19 2.90 -15.33 14.27
CA ARG A 19 3.35 -16.28 15.31
C ARG A 19 3.15 -15.69 16.71
N LEU A 20 3.52 -14.42 16.93
CA LEU A 20 3.31 -13.72 18.19
C LEU A 20 1.84 -13.69 18.59
N ARG A 21 0.94 -13.38 17.64
CA ARG A 21 -0.51 -13.37 17.88
C ARG A 21 -1.02 -14.76 18.23
N GLN A 22 -0.58 -15.80 17.51
CA GLN A 22 -0.95 -17.19 17.82
C GLN A 22 -0.56 -17.59 19.26
N GLN A 23 0.65 -17.25 19.70
CA GLN A 23 1.09 -17.50 21.08
C GLN A 23 0.32 -16.66 22.09
N LEU A 24 0.01 -15.40 21.76
CA LEU A 24 -0.75 -14.52 22.62
C LEU A 24 -2.19 -15.00 22.81
N VAL A 25 -2.84 -15.58 21.80
CA VAL A 25 -4.15 -16.23 21.95
C VAL A 25 -4.09 -17.36 22.97
N ALA A 26 -3.02 -18.15 23.00
CA ALA A 26 -2.87 -19.24 23.96
C ALA A 26 -2.71 -18.76 25.41
N VAL A 27 -2.24 -17.53 25.65
CA VAL A 27 -2.02 -16.98 27.00
C VAL A 27 -3.13 -16.03 27.44
N CYS A 28 -3.47 -15.08 26.58
CA CYS A 28 -4.43 -14.03 26.86
C CYS A 28 -5.21 -13.62 25.60
N PRO A 29 -6.30 -14.33 25.26
CA PRO A 29 -7.17 -13.96 24.13
C PRO A 29 -7.76 -12.55 24.25
N ALA A 30 -8.00 -12.07 25.47
CA ALA A 30 -8.50 -10.70 25.67
C ALA A 30 -7.46 -9.65 25.29
N LEU A 31 -6.19 -9.86 25.66
CA LEU A 31 -5.10 -8.98 25.29
C LEU A 31 -4.79 -9.06 23.79
N GLU A 32 -4.86 -10.24 23.18
CA GLU A 32 -4.66 -10.37 21.73
C GLU A 32 -5.70 -9.57 20.94
N ARG A 33 -6.97 -9.61 21.32
CA ARG A 33 -8.03 -8.82 20.67
C ARG A 33 -7.83 -7.31 20.79
N ALA A 34 -7.28 -6.85 21.91
CA ALA A 34 -7.00 -5.44 22.13
C ALA A 34 -5.70 -4.99 21.46
N ALA A 35 -4.71 -5.90 21.38
CA ALA A 35 -3.39 -5.60 20.85
C ALA A 35 -3.43 -5.46 19.33
N GLN A 36 -2.78 -4.42 18.81
CA GLN A 36 -2.66 -4.17 17.37
C GLN A 36 -1.18 -4.20 16.94
N PRO A 37 -0.44 -5.31 17.17
CA PRO A 37 1.01 -5.37 16.97
C PRO A 37 1.44 -5.16 15.51
N SER A 38 0.55 -5.40 14.55
CA SER A 38 0.81 -5.13 13.13
C SER A 38 0.89 -3.64 12.80
N GLN A 39 0.06 -2.83 13.46
CA GLN A 39 -0.17 -1.42 13.13
C GLN A 39 0.61 -0.49 14.05
N ASP A 40 0.79 -0.89 15.30
CA ASP A 40 1.33 -0.03 16.34
C ASP A 40 2.46 -0.72 17.11
N ARG A 41 3.66 -0.19 16.90
CA ARG A 41 4.91 -0.66 17.54
C ARG A 41 4.82 -0.58 19.07
N GLY A 42 4.01 0.31 19.63
CA GLY A 42 3.82 0.42 21.07
C GLY A 42 3.27 -0.86 21.70
N TRP A 43 2.38 -1.58 21.01
CA TRP A 43 1.91 -2.90 21.46
C TRP A 43 3.01 -3.95 21.46
N VAL A 44 3.89 -3.94 20.45
CA VAL A 44 5.04 -4.85 20.39
C VAL A 44 6.00 -4.56 21.55
N ILE A 45 6.26 -3.29 21.85
CA ILE A 45 7.10 -2.87 22.99
C ILE A 45 6.48 -3.30 24.33
N LEU A 46 5.16 -3.15 24.49
CA LEU A 46 4.45 -3.65 25.67
C LEU A 46 4.62 -5.16 25.79
N LEU A 47 4.36 -5.91 24.73
CA LEU A 47 4.43 -7.38 24.71
C LEU A 47 5.86 -7.92 24.80
N ALA A 48 6.88 -7.11 24.55
CA ALA A 48 8.27 -7.48 24.83
C ALA A 48 8.58 -7.46 26.34
N ARG A 49 7.80 -6.73 27.15
CA ARG A 49 8.02 -6.55 28.60
C ARG A 49 6.93 -7.19 29.48
N TYR A 50 5.70 -7.22 29.00
CA TYR A 50 4.50 -7.63 29.72
C TYR A 50 3.64 -8.55 28.87
N GLN A 51 3.78 -9.86 29.07
CA GLN A 51 3.04 -10.89 28.35
C GLN A 51 1.92 -11.49 29.20
N ARG A 52 2.07 -11.38 30.52
CA ARG A 52 1.21 -12.05 31.51
C ARG A 52 0.10 -11.12 32.00
N PRO A 53 -1.17 -11.57 31.98
CA PRO A 53 -2.30 -10.90 32.63
C PRO A 53 -1.98 -10.42 34.06
N LYS A 54 -1.37 -11.27 34.89
CA LYS A 54 -1.05 -10.91 36.28
C LYS A 54 -0.07 -9.74 36.38
N ALA A 55 0.98 -9.73 35.56
CA ALA A 55 1.99 -8.67 35.57
C ALA A 55 1.42 -7.32 35.11
N ILE A 56 0.53 -7.34 34.12
CA ILE A 56 -0.19 -6.15 33.63
C ILE A 56 -1.10 -5.59 34.73
N ARG A 57 -1.85 -6.44 35.44
CA ARG A 57 -2.71 -6.02 36.56
C ARG A 57 -1.91 -5.40 37.70
N GLN A 58 -0.80 -6.01 38.08
CA GLN A 58 0.05 -5.54 39.18
C GLN A 58 0.77 -4.23 38.86
N SER A 59 1.12 -4.00 37.58
CA SER A 59 1.75 -2.75 37.17
C SER A 59 0.76 -1.60 37.13
N GLY A 60 -0.47 -1.85 36.64
CA GLY A 60 -1.51 -0.84 36.51
C GLY A 60 -1.19 0.20 35.41
N VAL A 61 -2.15 1.07 35.14
CA VAL A 61 -2.07 2.00 33.99
C VAL A 61 -0.91 2.99 34.15
N SER A 62 -0.75 3.62 35.31
CA SER A 62 0.28 4.67 35.53
C SER A 62 1.70 4.16 35.28
N ARG A 63 2.06 3.00 35.86
CA ARG A 63 3.41 2.41 35.68
C ARG A 63 3.64 1.97 34.24
N LEU A 64 2.64 1.34 33.60
CA LEU A 64 2.75 0.91 32.20
C LEU A 64 2.91 2.11 31.27
N THR A 65 2.15 3.18 31.47
CA THR A 65 2.30 4.43 30.71
C THR A 65 3.72 4.96 30.84
N LYS A 66 4.26 5.05 32.06
CA LYS A 66 5.64 5.51 32.28
C LYS A 66 6.65 4.66 31.52
N VAL A 67 6.58 3.33 31.66
CA VAL A 67 7.51 2.40 30.97
C VAL A 67 7.42 2.54 29.45
N LEU A 68 6.23 2.74 28.89
CA LEU A 68 6.04 2.92 27.45
C LEU A 68 6.53 4.31 26.98
N THR A 69 6.28 5.36 27.76
CA THR A 69 6.81 6.71 27.47
C THR A 69 8.33 6.73 27.50
N ASP A 70 8.96 6.09 28.50
CA ASP A 70 10.41 5.95 28.61
C ASP A 70 11.00 5.16 27.42
N ALA A 71 10.21 4.28 26.80
CA ALA A 71 10.56 3.56 25.59
C ALA A 71 10.21 4.31 24.28
N GLY A 72 9.78 5.58 24.36
CA GLY A 72 9.48 6.42 23.20
C GLY A 72 8.13 6.16 22.52
N VAL A 73 7.19 5.49 23.20
CA VAL A 73 5.86 5.19 22.65
C VAL A 73 4.95 6.42 22.74
N ARG A 74 4.54 6.95 21.58
CA ARG A 74 3.76 8.20 21.48
C ARG A 74 2.37 8.12 22.13
N ASN A 75 1.70 6.98 22.03
CA ASN A 75 0.34 6.73 22.54
C ASN A 75 0.34 5.82 23.79
N ALA A 76 1.40 5.92 24.60
CA ALA A 76 1.64 5.09 25.78
C ALA A 76 0.43 4.95 26.71
N ALA A 77 -0.25 6.06 27.04
CA ALA A 77 -1.39 6.06 27.96
C ALA A 77 -2.60 5.27 27.41
N SER A 78 -2.88 5.43 26.11
CA SER A 78 -3.98 4.72 25.45
C SER A 78 -3.73 3.21 25.41
N ILE A 79 -2.50 2.80 25.05
CA ILE A 79 -2.09 1.39 25.04
C ILE A 79 -2.15 0.80 26.45
N ALA A 80 -1.62 1.50 27.46
CA ALA A 80 -1.62 1.05 28.84
C ALA A 80 -3.04 0.86 29.38
N ALA A 81 -3.94 1.83 29.12
CA ALA A 81 -5.34 1.75 29.51
C ALA A 81 -6.05 0.57 28.82
N ALA A 82 -5.87 0.41 27.51
CA ALA A 82 -6.44 -0.69 26.74
C ALA A 82 -5.93 -2.06 27.21
N ALA A 83 -4.63 -2.20 27.49
CA ALA A 83 -4.04 -3.45 27.97
C ALA A 83 -4.59 -3.85 29.35
N VAL A 84 -4.67 -2.90 30.28
CA VAL A 84 -5.24 -3.16 31.62
C VAL A 84 -6.72 -3.48 31.54
N ALA A 85 -7.50 -2.77 30.72
CA ALA A 85 -8.91 -3.06 30.50
C ALA A 85 -9.12 -4.46 29.93
N ALA A 86 -8.36 -4.83 28.90
CA ALA A 86 -8.44 -6.14 28.27
C ALA A 86 -8.17 -7.27 29.28
N VAL A 87 -7.07 -7.16 30.02
CA VAL A 87 -6.66 -8.17 31.00
C VAL A 87 -7.63 -8.30 32.19
N LYS A 88 -8.38 -7.25 32.54
CA LYS A 88 -9.43 -7.33 33.57
C LYS A 88 -10.60 -8.23 33.16
N THR A 89 -10.86 -8.39 31.86
CA THR A 89 -11.93 -9.27 31.37
C THR A 89 -11.59 -10.76 31.47
N GLN A 90 -10.31 -11.10 31.68
CA GLN A 90 -9.84 -12.49 31.77
C GLN A 90 -9.47 -12.87 33.20
N THR A 91 -10.23 -13.81 33.75
CA THR A 91 -10.04 -14.35 35.10
C THR A 91 -9.26 -15.67 35.11
N MET A 92 -9.32 -16.45 34.02
CA MET A 92 -8.70 -17.78 33.95
C MET A 92 -7.19 -17.71 33.70
N ARG A 93 -6.45 -18.54 34.43
CA ARG A 93 -5.01 -18.78 34.26
C ARG A 93 -4.79 -20.13 33.56
N LEU A 94 -3.93 -20.17 32.56
CA LEU A 94 -3.62 -21.40 31.84
C LEU A 94 -2.31 -22.04 32.36
N PRO A 95 -2.24 -23.38 32.47
CA PRO A 95 -0.97 -24.09 32.68
C PRO A 95 0.01 -23.77 31.55
N GLY A 96 1.29 -23.54 31.87
CA GLY A 96 2.32 -23.22 30.87
C GLY A 96 2.43 -21.73 30.47
N GLU A 97 1.66 -20.85 31.11
CA GLU A 97 1.70 -19.38 30.87
C GLU A 97 3.12 -18.80 30.94
N GLU A 98 3.98 -19.31 31.81
CA GLU A 98 5.37 -18.84 31.97
C GLU A 98 6.22 -19.10 30.73
N VAL A 99 6.13 -20.31 30.16
CA VAL A 99 6.89 -20.70 28.97
C VAL A 99 6.38 -19.92 27.77
N ALA A 100 5.06 -19.83 27.60
CA ALA A 100 4.46 -19.07 26.52
C ALA A 100 4.77 -17.56 26.62
N ALA A 101 4.83 -17.00 27.84
CA ALA A 101 5.24 -15.62 28.06
C ALA A 101 6.69 -15.37 27.60
N GLY A 102 7.61 -16.32 27.83
CA GLY A 102 8.97 -16.24 27.30
C GLY A 102 8.99 -16.19 25.77
N LEU A 103 8.27 -17.10 25.12
CA LEU A 103 8.18 -17.16 23.65
C LEU A 103 7.57 -15.87 23.06
N ILE A 104 6.53 -15.32 23.69
CA ILE A 104 5.91 -14.05 23.26
C ILE A 104 6.94 -12.91 23.39
N ALA A 105 7.70 -12.86 24.48
CA ALA A 105 8.74 -11.85 24.68
C ALA A 105 9.83 -11.93 23.60
N ASP A 106 10.26 -13.14 23.26
CA ASP A 106 11.26 -13.38 22.21
C ASP A 106 10.76 -12.94 20.84
N LEU A 107 9.56 -13.38 20.46
CA LEU A 107 8.95 -12.98 19.18
C LEU A 107 8.72 -11.45 19.12
N ALA A 108 8.33 -10.81 20.22
CA ALA A 108 8.16 -9.36 20.26
C ALA A 108 9.49 -8.63 20.07
N ARG A 109 10.56 -9.10 20.70
CA ARG A 109 11.92 -8.57 20.50
C ARG A 109 12.40 -8.79 19.07
N GLU A 110 12.10 -9.93 18.47
CA GLU A 110 12.42 -10.22 17.07
C GLU A 110 11.70 -9.26 16.12
N VAL A 111 10.41 -8.98 16.36
CA VAL A 111 9.67 -7.96 15.58
C VAL A 111 10.32 -6.58 15.71
N ILE A 112 10.76 -6.18 16.91
CA ILE A 112 11.47 -4.91 17.13
C ILE A 112 12.76 -4.87 16.32
N ALA A 113 13.54 -5.96 16.33
CA ALA A 113 14.78 -6.06 15.57
C ALA A 113 14.54 -6.01 14.05
N LEU A 114 13.49 -6.68 13.56
CA LEU A 114 13.08 -6.62 12.16
C LEU A 114 12.64 -5.21 11.75
N ASP A 115 11.88 -4.50 12.60
CA ASP A 115 11.53 -3.09 12.37
C ASP A 115 12.78 -2.21 12.19
N ASP A 116 13.79 -2.39 13.03
CA ASP A 116 15.02 -1.61 12.96
C ASP A 116 15.85 -1.97 11.70
N ARG A 117 15.95 -3.26 11.34
CA ARG A 117 16.59 -3.69 10.08
C ARG A 117 15.89 -3.13 8.84
N ILE A 118 14.55 -3.12 8.84
CA ILE A 118 13.76 -2.52 7.75
C ILE A 118 14.08 -1.03 7.65
N LYS A 119 14.14 -0.30 8.76
CA LYS A 119 14.49 1.14 8.77
C LYS A 119 15.90 1.40 8.24
N THR A 120 16.88 0.62 8.67
CA THR A 120 18.26 0.74 8.16
C THR A 120 18.29 0.47 6.65
N THR A 121 17.61 -0.59 6.19
CA THR A 121 17.53 -0.93 4.77
C THR A 121 16.82 0.17 3.97
N ASP A 122 15.75 0.76 4.53
CA ASP A 122 15.05 1.90 3.92
C ASP A 122 15.98 3.11 3.74
N ALA A 123 16.80 3.43 4.75
CA ALA A 123 17.78 4.51 4.67
C ALA A 123 18.87 4.24 3.62
N ASP A 124 19.35 3.00 3.53
CA ASP A 124 20.33 2.60 2.50
C ASP A 124 19.74 2.68 1.09
N ILE A 125 18.49 2.24 0.91
CA ILE A 125 17.78 2.36 -0.36
C ILE A 125 17.62 3.83 -0.72
N GLU A 126 17.18 4.67 0.20
CA GLU A 126 16.99 6.10 -0.02
C GLU A 126 18.31 6.79 -0.42
N GLY A 127 19.39 6.55 0.32
CA GLY A 127 20.70 7.15 0.05
C GLY A 127 21.30 6.72 -1.30
N ARG A 128 21.01 5.50 -1.78
CA ARG A 128 21.40 5.06 -3.13
C ARG A 128 20.49 5.64 -4.20
N PHE A 129 19.18 5.60 -3.97
CA PHE A 129 18.18 6.12 -4.90
C PHE A 129 18.42 7.60 -5.19
N ARG A 130 18.64 8.44 -4.16
CA ARG A 130 18.89 9.88 -4.34
C ARG A 130 20.14 10.22 -5.15
N ARG A 131 21.11 9.30 -5.25
CA ARG A 131 22.32 9.48 -6.09
C ARG A 131 22.10 9.06 -7.54
N HIS A 132 20.96 8.45 -7.86
CA HIS A 132 20.67 7.98 -9.20
C HIS A 132 20.30 9.17 -10.11
N PRO A 133 20.82 9.26 -11.35
CA PRO A 133 20.54 10.38 -12.25
C PRO A 133 19.05 10.61 -12.51
N LEU A 134 18.25 9.54 -12.53
CA LEU A 134 16.81 9.61 -12.77
C LEU A 134 15.97 9.84 -11.51
N ALA A 135 16.57 10.00 -10.33
CA ALA A 135 15.84 10.07 -9.07
C ALA A 135 14.80 11.19 -9.05
N GLU A 136 15.22 12.42 -9.39
CA GLU A 136 14.35 13.60 -9.38
C GLU A 136 13.18 13.44 -10.37
N VAL A 137 13.49 12.99 -11.59
CA VAL A 137 12.48 12.73 -12.64
C VAL A 137 11.46 11.70 -12.15
N ILE A 138 11.92 10.60 -11.56
CA ILE A 138 11.04 9.54 -11.06
C ILE A 138 10.16 10.05 -9.92
N THR A 139 10.70 10.80 -8.97
CA THR A 139 9.94 11.33 -7.83
C THR A 139 9.03 12.52 -8.18
N SER A 140 9.21 13.11 -9.37
CA SER A 140 8.29 14.15 -9.87
C SER A 140 6.90 13.60 -10.19
N MET A 141 6.78 12.28 -10.42
CA MET A 141 5.51 11.62 -10.68
C MET A 141 4.67 11.56 -9.39
N PRO A 142 3.37 11.91 -9.46
CA PRO A 142 2.50 11.92 -8.28
C PRO A 142 2.40 10.53 -7.67
N GLY A 143 2.68 10.43 -6.37
CA GLY A 143 2.62 9.17 -5.61
C GLY A 143 3.88 8.31 -5.67
N ILE A 144 4.91 8.69 -6.45
CA ILE A 144 6.17 7.94 -6.52
C ILE A 144 7.19 8.55 -5.55
N GLY A 145 7.40 7.88 -4.42
CA GLY A 145 8.51 8.19 -3.49
C GLY A 145 9.75 7.34 -3.74
N PHE A 146 10.80 7.54 -2.94
CA PHE A 146 12.08 6.83 -3.09
C PHE A 146 11.94 5.29 -3.09
N ARG A 147 11.00 4.73 -2.30
CA ARG A 147 10.78 3.27 -2.25
C ARG A 147 10.25 2.74 -3.58
N LEU A 148 9.16 3.33 -4.07
CA LEU A 148 8.56 2.94 -5.34
C LEU A 148 9.49 3.24 -6.52
N GLY A 149 10.20 4.36 -6.49
CA GLY A 149 11.19 4.71 -7.50
C GLY A 149 12.37 3.74 -7.53
N ALA A 150 12.88 3.33 -6.37
CA ALA A 150 13.95 2.33 -6.28
C ALA A 150 13.47 0.95 -6.72
N GLU A 151 12.25 0.55 -6.36
CA GLU A 151 11.63 -0.70 -6.86
C GLU A 151 11.46 -0.66 -8.38
N PHE A 152 11.01 0.46 -8.93
CA PHE A 152 10.87 0.67 -10.37
C PHE A 152 12.21 0.52 -11.09
N LEU A 153 13.25 1.23 -10.66
CA LEU A 153 14.60 1.13 -11.23
C LEU A 153 15.17 -0.28 -11.08
N ALA A 154 14.93 -0.95 -9.94
CA ALA A 154 15.40 -2.32 -9.74
C ALA A 154 14.70 -3.34 -10.64
N ALA A 155 13.45 -3.10 -11.02
CA ALA A 155 12.68 -3.97 -11.90
C ALA A 155 12.98 -3.71 -13.37
N VAL A 156 13.08 -2.43 -13.76
CA VAL A 156 13.37 -2.01 -15.14
C VAL A 156 14.83 -2.23 -15.52
N GLY A 157 15.75 -2.13 -14.56
CA GLY A 157 17.18 -2.12 -14.84
C GLY A 157 17.61 -0.75 -15.36
N ASP A 158 18.43 -0.72 -16.41
CA ASP A 158 18.84 0.52 -17.07
C ASP A 158 17.73 1.03 -18.01
N PRO A 159 17.05 2.15 -17.69
CA PRO A 159 15.94 2.64 -18.50
C PRO A 159 16.39 3.14 -19.88
N ALA A 160 17.69 3.45 -20.07
CA ALA A 160 18.21 3.83 -21.38
C ALA A 160 18.16 2.68 -22.40
N LEU A 161 18.02 1.44 -21.93
CA LEU A 161 17.84 0.26 -22.80
C LEU A 161 16.40 0.12 -23.32
N ILE A 162 15.46 0.95 -22.86
CA ILE A 162 14.09 0.94 -23.32
C ILE A 162 13.88 2.07 -24.34
N GLY A 163 13.60 1.69 -25.59
CA GLY A 163 13.56 2.62 -26.72
C GLY A 163 12.37 3.57 -26.74
N SER A 164 11.28 3.27 -26.00
CA SER A 164 10.12 4.17 -25.90
C SER A 164 9.24 3.90 -24.68
N ALA A 165 8.41 4.89 -24.32
CA ALA A 165 7.40 4.73 -23.29
C ALA A 165 6.38 3.62 -23.64
N ASP A 166 6.05 3.45 -24.91
CA ASP A 166 5.18 2.37 -25.39
C ASP A 166 5.81 0.99 -25.17
N GLN A 167 7.13 0.88 -25.38
CA GLN A 167 7.86 -0.35 -25.11
C GLN A 167 7.88 -0.69 -23.62
N LEU A 168 8.09 0.31 -22.75
CA LEU A 168 7.98 0.13 -21.30
C LEU A 168 6.57 -0.30 -20.89
N ALA A 169 5.54 0.35 -21.43
CA ALA A 169 4.15 0.02 -21.15
C ALA A 169 3.78 -1.41 -21.61
N ALA A 170 4.29 -1.83 -22.76
CA ALA A 170 4.14 -3.20 -23.25
C ALA A 170 4.86 -4.21 -22.33
N TRP A 171 6.08 -3.91 -21.89
CA TRP A 171 6.82 -4.75 -20.95
C TRP A 171 6.14 -4.86 -19.59
N ALA A 172 5.61 -3.75 -19.07
CA ALA A 172 4.87 -3.71 -17.80
C ALA A 172 3.44 -4.31 -17.89
N GLY A 173 3.01 -4.76 -19.08
CA GLY A 173 1.65 -5.29 -19.30
C GLY A 173 0.54 -4.24 -19.18
N LEU A 174 0.89 -2.95 -19.30
CA LEU A 174 -0.03 -1.81 -19.29
C LEU A 174 -0.57 -1.49 -20.69
N ALA A 175 0.05 -2.06 -21.72
CA ALA A 175 -0.39 -1.95 -23.10
C ALA A 175 -1.81 -2.49 -23.31
N PRO A 176 -2.67 -1.77 -24.07
CA PRO A 176 -3.98 -2.27 -24.45
C PRO A 176 -3.83 -3.52 -25.33
N VAL A 177 -4.41 -4.62 -24.88
CA VAL A 177 -4.46 -5.89 -25.64
C VAL A 177 -5.80 -6.04 -26.35
N SER A 178 -5.76 -6.47 -27.61
CA SER A 178 -6.95 -6.82 -28.38
C SER A 178 -7.67 -8.00 -27.73
N ARG A 179 -8.91 -7.79 -27.27
CA ARG A 179 -9.80 -8.86 -26.77
C ARG A 179 -10.58 -9.46 -27.94
N ASP A 180 -9.90 -10.26 -28.75
CA ASP A 180 -10.55 -11.06 -29.78
C ASP A 180 -10.83 -12.46 -29.21
N SER A 181 -12.11 -12.76 -28.95
CA SER A 181 -12.54 -14.03 -28.36
C SER A 181 -12.93 -15.08 -29.40
N GLY A 182 -12.65 -14.85 -30.68
CA GLY A 182 -13.02 -15.73 -31.80
C GLY A 182 -14.54 -15.81 -32.08
N LYS A 183 -15.38 -15.34 -31.16
CA LYS A 183 -16.85 -15.23 -31.32
C LYS A 183 -17.31 -13.91 -31.94
N ARG A 184 -16.38 -13.00 -32.22
CA ARG A 184 -16.66 -11.68 -32.80
C ARG A 184 -16.09 -11.62 -34.21
N THR A 185 -16.96 -11.61 -35.21
CA THR A 185 -16.60 -11.34 -36.61
C THR A 185 -16.59 -9.83 -36.83
N GLY A 186 -15.40 -9.24 -36.87
CA GLY A 186 -15.17 -7.83 -37.19
C GLY A 186 -13.80 -7.40 -36.71
N ARG A 187 -12.96 -6.90 -37.62
CA ARG A 187 -11.60 -6.40 -37.29
C ARG A 187 -11.74 -5.21 -36.34
N LEU A 188 -11.56 -5.44 -35.04
CA LEU A 188 -11.33 -4.34 -34.10
C LEU A 188 -10.04 -3.62 -34.53
N PRO A 189 -9.94 -2.29 -34.40
CA PRO A 189 -8.70 -1.58 -34.64
C PRO A 189 -7.60 -2.24 -33.81
N ASN A 190 -6.63 -2.84 -34.47
CA ASN A 190 -5.46 -3.37 -33.80
C ASN A 190 -4.76 -2.14 -33.16
N PRO A 191 -4.56 -2.07 -31.84
CA PRO A 191 -3.68 -1.07 -31.27
C PRO A 191 -2.26 -1.38 -31.73
N GLN A 192 -1.93 -0.97 -32.96
CA GLN A 192 -0.68 -1.27 -33.66
C GLN A 192 0.56 -0.69 -32.95
N ALA A 193 0.39 0.11 -31.90
CA ALA A 193 1.48 0.80 -31.22
C ALA A 193 2.07 0.07 -29.98
N LEU A 194 1.45 -0.99 -29.44
CA LEU A 194 1.97 -1.66 -28.24
C LEU A 194 2.03 -3.19 -28.35
N GLN A 195 2.53 -3.70 -29.47
CA GLN A 195 2.94 -5.09 -29.52
C GLN A 195 4.27 -5.23 -28.79
N SER A 196 4.32 -6.08 -27.77
CA SER A 196 5.55 -6.43 -27.06
C SER A 196 6.62 -6.81 -28.09
N PRO A 197 7.78 -6.12 -28.15
CA PRO A 197 8.93 -6.74 -28.79
C PRO A 197 9.18 -8.04 -28.03
N THR A 198 9.39 -9.13 -28.76
CA THR A 198 9.94 -10.36 -28.19
C THR A 198 11.08 -9.96 -27.27
N ALA A 199 10.96 -10.32 -25.99
CA ALA A 199 11.93 -9.93 -24.97
C ALA A 199 13.34 -10.27 -25.49
N PRO A 200 14.30 -9.32 -25.47
CA PRO A 200 15.66 -9.64 -25.87
C PRO A 200 16.15 -10.79 -24.97
N SER A 201 16.68 -11.83 -25.60
CA SER A 201 17.16 -13.09 -25.03
C SER A 201 18.30 -12.96 -23.99
N HIS A 202 18.61 -11.73 -23.56
CA HIS A 202 19.79 -11.38 -22.77
C HIS A 202 19.44 -10.61 -21.48
N VAL A 203 18.22 -10.73 -20.97
CA VAL A 203 17.87 -10.27 -19.62
C VAL A 203 17.31 -11.44 -18.82
N HIS A 204 18.14 -12.46 -18.59
CA HIS A 204 17.93 -13.40 -17.50
C HIS A 204 18.33 -12.73 -16.18
N VAL A 205 17.50 -11.82 -15.69
CA VAL A 205 17.55 -11.48 -14.26
C VAL A 205 16.50 -12.36 -13.59
N GLY A 206 16.99 -13.45 -12.99
CA GLY A 206 16.19 -14.30 -12.12
C GLY A 206 15.66 -13.48 -10.95
N VAL A 207 14.43 -13.00 -11.08
CA VAL A 207 13.59 -12.62 -9.95
C VAL A 207 12.28 -13.36 -10.17
N ASP A 208 12.21 -14.52 -9.53
CA ASP A 208 10.96 -15.22 -9.29
C ASP A 208 9.99 -14.25 -8.58
N ARG A 209 8.79 -14.11 -9.15
CA ARG A 209 7.73 -13.10 -8.86
C ARG A 209 7.87 -11.75 -9.58
N ASP A 210 7.13 -11.64 -10.68
CA ASP A 210 6.66 -10.39 -11.30
C ASP A 210 6.06 -9.43 -10.23
N PRO A 211 6.79 -8.40 -9.77
CA PRO A 211 6.34 -7.52 -8.69
C PRO A 211 5.46 -6.37 -9.19
N LEU A 212 5.36 -6.18 -10.51
CA LEU A 212 4.75 -5.00 -11.12
C LEU A 212 3.28 -5.22 -11.50
N ARG A 213 2.89 -6.46 -11.82
CA ARG A 213 1.53 -6.78 -12.32
C ARG A 213 0.37 -6.30 -11.42
N PRO A 214 0.32 -6.58 -10.10
CA PRO A 214 -0.82 -6.17 -9.29
C PRO A 214 -0.73 -4.73 -8.76
N ARG A 215 0.43 -4.05 -8.82
CA ARG A 215 0.63 -2.74 -8.15
C ARG A 215 0.43 -1.53 -9.06
N PHE A 216 0.72 -1.63 -10.36
CA PHE A 216 0.53 -0.52 -11.30
C PHE A 216 -0.89 -0.44 -11.88
N GLN A 217 -1.68 -1.50 -11.76
CA GLN A 217 -3.03 -1.58 -12.34
C GLN A 217 -4.06 -0.67 -11.65
N GLY A 218 -3.77 -0.19 -10.42
CA GLY A 218 -4.66 0.68 -9.63
C GLY A 218 -4.40 2.20 -9.75
N LEU A 219 -3.41 2.63 -10.54
CA LEU A 219 -2.96 4.04 -10.58
C LEU A 219 -3.63 4.91 -11.66
N LEU A 220 -4.59 4.40 -12.44
CA LEU A 220 -5.29 5.18 -13.46
C LEU A 220 -6.79 5.31 -13.16
N PRO A 221 -7.36 6.53 -13.13
CA PRO A 221 -8.80 6.71 -13.02
C PRO A 221 -9.49 6.16 -14.28
N ALA A 222 -10.60 5.45 -14.07
CA ALA A 222 -11.47 4.90 -15.11
C ALA A 222 -12.09 6.03 -15.97
N GLN A 223 -11.37 6.51 -16.97
CA GLN A 223 -11.83 7.51 -17.93
C GLN A 223 -12.02 6.87 -19.30
N THR A 224 -13.07 6.06 -19.44
CA THR A 224 -13.74 5.83 -20.74
C THR A 224 -15.21 5.54 -20.53
N ARG A 225 -15.98 6.54 -20.10
CA ARG A 225 -17.45 6.51 -20.28
C ARG A 225 -17.75 7.07 -21.67
N ARG A 226 -18.08 6.18 -22.62
CA ARG A 226 -18.48 6.50 -23.99
C ARG A 226 -19.53 7.64 -24.02
N ARG A 227 -19.23 8.74 -24.72
CA ARG A 227 -20.26 9.61 -25.29
C ARG A 227 -20.92 8.84 -26.44
N LYS A 228 -22.24 8.65 -26.34
CA LYS A 228 -23.08 8.04 -27.37
C LYS A 228 -23.30 9.09 -28.47
N ALA A 229 -22.60 8.97 -29.60
CA ALA A 229 -22.89 9.76 -30.79
C ALA A 229 -24.11 9.16 -31.50
N ALA A 230 -25.10 10.00 -31.77
CA ALA A 230 -26.32 9.65 -32.50
C ALA A 230 -26.02 9.57 -34.01
N ASP A 231 -26.61 8.57 -34.65
CA ASP A 231 -26.51 8.24 -36.08
C ASP A 231 -27.52 9.08 -36.91
N PRO A 232 -27.18 9.66 -38.07
CA PRO A 232 -28.10 10.44 -38.88
C PRO A 232 -28.69 9.61 -40.02
N ARG A 233 -30.03 9.62 -40.15
CA ARG A 233 -30.86 9.67 -41.39
C ARG A 233 -32.18 8.91 -41.24
N HIS A 234 -33.30 9.64 -41.22
CA HIS A 234 -34.46 9.38 -42.09
C HIS A 234 -35.41 10.59 -42.11
N HIS A 235 -36.10 10.74 -43.24
CA HIS A 235 -36.78 11.93 -43.76
C HIS A 235 -38.15 12.30 -43.10
N LEU A 236 -38.37 13.62 -42.98
CA LEU A 236 -39.57 14.53 -43.15
C LEU A 236 -40.94 13.96 -43.60
N PRO A 237 -42.08 14.73 -43.59
CA PRO A 237 -42.32 16.15 -43.22
C PRO A 237 -43.60 16.45 -42.38
N GLY A 238 -43.80 17.71 -41.93
CA GLY A 238 -45.16 18.25 -41.70
C GLY A 238 -45.33 19.43 -40.71
N ALA A 239 -45.66 20.59 -41.27
CA ALA A 239 -46.58 21.62 -40.74
C ALA A 239 -46.16 22.60 -39.60
N THR A 240 -45.82 23.82 -40.03
CA THR A 240 -46.36 25.15 -39.64
C THR A 240 -46.37 25.68 -38.18
N ALA A 241 -45.69 26.83 -38.04
CA ALA A 241 -46.20 28.13 -37.59
C ALA A 241 -45.86 28.67 -36.17
N HIS A 242 -45.61 29.99 -36.17
CA HIS A 242 -45.49 30.99 -35.09
C HIS A 242 -44.17 31.04 -34.30
N GLN A 243 -43.23 31.94 -34.65
CA GLN A 243 -43.14 33.40 -34.43
C GLN A 243 -42.92 33.85 -32.98
N ARG A 244 -41.82 34.64 -32.83
CA ARG A 244 -41.52 35.68 -31.81
C ARG A 244 -41.24 35.14 -30.38
N SER A 245 -40.31 35.67 -29.59
CA SER A 245 -39.72 37.01 -29.55
C SER A 245 -38.33 36.97 -28.91
N LEU A 246 -37.51 37.91 -29.32
CA LEU A 246 -36.16 38.23 -28.86
C LEU A 246 -36.09 38.50 -27.35
N ARG A 247 -35.07 37.96 -26.69
CA ARG A 247 -34.39 38.68 -25.58
C ARG A 247 -33.28 39.53 -26.19
N PRO A 248 -32.96 40.66 -25.57
CA PRO A 248 -31.57 40.86 -25.23
C PRO A 248 -31.39 41.19 -23.74
N HIS A 249 -30.23 40.78 -23.27
CA HIS A 249 -29.69 40.97 -21.93
C HIS A 249 -28.88 42.30 -21.91
N PRO A 250 -28.09 42.56 -20.86
CA PRO A 250 -28.32 43.48 -19.73
C PRO A 250 -27.55 44.82 -19.84
N ARG A 251 -27.88 45.81 -19.00
CA ARG A 251 -26.93 46.81 -18.47
C ARG A 251 -27.38 47.32 -17.09
N GLN A 252 -26.61 47.02 -16.04
CA GLN A 252 -26.34 47.98 -14.96
C GLN A 252 -25.26 48.96 -15.47
N PRO A 253 -25.23 50.23 -15.01
CA PRO A 253 -24.41 50.51 -13.83
C PRO A 253 -24.89 51.67 -12.91
N ASP A 254 -24.23 51.70 -11.74
CA ASP A 254 -23.84 52.83 -10.86
C ASP A 254 -24.90 53.58 -10.02
N LEU A 255 -24.82 53.52 -8.68
CA LEU A 255 -23.96 54.32 -7.79
C LEU A 255 -24.22 55.82 -7.91
N ALA A 256 -25.01 56.36 -6.96
CA ALA A 256 -24.60 57.50 -6.12
C ALA A 256 -25.76 57.97 -5.22
N THR A 257 -25.39 58.17 -3.94
CA THR A 257 -26.01 59.01 -2.90
C THR A 257 -27.17 58.44 -2.11
#